data_AF-A0A7S0G964-F1
#
_entry.id   AF-A0A7S0G964-F1
#
_cell.length_a   1.000
_cell.length_b   1.000
_cell.length_c   1.000
_cell.angle_alpha   90.00
_cell.angle_beta   90.00
_cell.angle_gamma   90.00
#
_symmetry.space_group_name_H-M   'P 1'
#
loop_
_entity.id
_entity.type
_entity.pdbx_description
1 polymer ?
#
loop_
_entity_poly.entity_id
_entity_poly.type
_entity_poly.pdbx_seq_one_letter_code
_entity_poly.pdbx_strand_id
1 'polypeptide(L)'
;DILKDIGRKVMDIQNDGLGEGRIRELNDGINKLFREKRHWERRIKDLGGPDFARNAAPVTDSDGTIVAGSKGYYYFGAARKLPSVKELLEQQAQYEEEKKKVTSSELYRRVDADYYGFRDEDDGILVGLEKEAEKRARLKLVEEFEQKHPGVKPEMDHENDFGGVEKASGGEFRSYVRLPEASDL
;
A
#
# COMPACT_ATOMS: atom_id res chain seq x y z
N ASP A 1 41.29 -9.50 3.05
CA ASP A 1 41.90 -8.57 4.02
C ASP A 1 40.96 -7.47 4.48
N ILE A 2 40.30 -6.72 3.57
CA ILE A 2 39.36 -5.63 3.91
C ILE A 2 38.30 -6.04 4.96
N LEU A 3 37.67 -7.21 4.81
CA LEU A 3 36.65 -7.68 5.77
C LEU A 3 37.22 -7.93 7.18
N LYS A 4 38.47 -8.43 7.27
CA LYS A 4 39.13 -8.67 8.56
C LYS A 4 39.48 -7.34 9.24
N ASP A 5 39.91 -6.35 8.46
CA ASP A 5 40.20 -5.00 8.95
C ASP A 5 38.95 -4.27 9.44
N ILE A 6 37.83 -4.43 8.74
CA ILE A 6 36.52 -3.95 9.20
C ILE A 6 36.19 -4.60 10.54
N GLY A 7 36.27 -5.93 10.65
CA GLY A 7 35.96 -6.66 11.88
C GLY A 7 36.78 -6.17 13.09
N ARG A 8 38.09 -5.94 12.91
CA ARG A 8 38.96 -5.40 13.97
C ARG A 8 38.53 -4.01 14.42
N LYS A 9 38.32 -3.08 13.48
CA LYS A 9 37.92 -1.71 13.83
C LYS A 9 36.52 -1.63 14.43
N VAL A 10 35.61 -2.52 14.02
CA VAL A 10 34.26 -2.63 14.61
C VAL A 10 34.35 -3.11 16.06
N MET A 11 35.25 -4.05 16.38
CA MET A 11 35.49 -4.42 17.79
C MET A 11 36.05 -3.24 18.59
N ASP A 12 36.97 -2.46 18.02
CA ASP A 12 37.56 -1.31 18.71
C ASP A 12 36.53 -0.20 18.99
N ILE A 13 35.66 0.12 18.02
CA ILE A 13 34.69 1.24 18.14
C ILE A 13 33.54 0.95 19.12
N GLN A 14 33.38 -0.30 19.55
CA GLN A 14 32.39 -0.67 20.57
C GLN A 14 32.80 -0.20 21.98
N ASN A 15 34.08 0.09 22.19
CA ASN A 15 34.55 0.62 23.47
C ASN A 15 34.16 2.10 23.62
N ASP A 16 33.08 2.37 24.36
CA ASP A 16 32.57 3.72 24.66
C ASP A 16 33.57 4.61 25.44
N GLY A 17 34.59 4.02 26.07
CA GLY A 17 35.63 4.76 26.82
C GLY A 17 36.70 5.41 25.94
N LEU A 18 36.65 5.20 24.62
CA LEU A 18 37.52 5.88 23.67
C LEU A 18 37.09 7.35 23.56
N GLY A 19 38.06 8.28 23.56
CA GLY A 19 37.75 9.70 23.37
C GLY A 19 37.01 9.95 22.05
N GLU A 20 36.12 10.95 22.02
CA GLU A 20 35.26 11.25 20.86
C GLU A 20 36.04 11.37 19.54
N GLY A 21 37.19 12.06 19.55
CA GLY A 21 38.03 12.19 18.36
C GLY A 21 38.48 10.84 17.80
N ARG A 22 38.87 9.91 18.67
CA ARG A 22 39.31 8.57 18.27
C ARG A 22 38.16 7.74 17.72
N ILE A 23 36.98 7.85 18.32
CA ILE A 23 35.75 7.19 17.83
C ILE A 23 35.44 7.67 16.40
N ARG A 24 35.55 8.97 16.13
CA ARG A 24 35.33 9.53 14.78
C ARG A 24 36.36 8.99 13.77
N GLU A 25 37.64 8.97 14.11
CA GLU A 25 38.69 8.41 13.25
C GLU A 25 38.46 6.92 12.93
N LEU A 26 38.05 6.13 13.93
CA LEU A 26 37.72 4.72 13.74
C LEU A 26 36.51 4.58 12.81
N ASN A 27 35.48 5.39 13.01
CA ASN A 27 34.28 5.39 12.17
C ASN A 27 34.60 5.75 10.71
N ASP A 28 35.40 6.78 10.48
CA ASP A 28 35.89 7.16 9.15
C ASP A 28 36.74 6.05 8.53
N GLY A 29 37.60 5.43 9.34
CA GLY A 29 38.42 4.30 8.96
C GLY A 29 37.60 3.07 8.54
N ILE A 30 36.46 2.81 9.17
CA ILE A 30 35.53 1.73 8.80
C ILE A 30 34.78 2.11 7.53
N ASN A 31 34.24 3.32 7.45
CA ASN A 31 33.51 3.79 6.26
C ASN A 31 34.38 3.79 5.00
N LYS A 32 35.67 4.13 5.12
CA LYS A 32 36.63 4.02 4.03
C LYS A 32 36.73 2.58 3.51
N LEU A 33 36.87 1.60 4.40
CA LEU A 33 36.96 0.18 4.03
C LEU A 33 35.66 -0.32 3.38
N PHE A 34 34.49 0.12 3.85
CA PHE A 34 33.21 -0.20 3.20
C PHE A 34 33.09 0.39 1.79
N ARG A 35 33.59 1.61 1.57
CA ARG A 35 33.63 2.22 0.23
C ARG A 35 34.55 1.45 -0.71
N GLU A 36 35.72 1.06 -0.23
CA GLU A 36 36.67 0.22 -0.97
C GLU A 36 36.04 -1.14 -1.30
N LYS A 37 35.43 -1.82 -0.32
CA LYS A 37 34.65 -3.06 -0.55
C LYS A 37 33.64 -2.88 -1.66
N ARG A 38 32.82 -1.83 -1.61
CA ARG A 38 31.81 -1.55 -2.65
C ARG A 38 32.42 -1.27 -4.02
N HIS A 39 33.58 -0.61 -4.09
CA HIS A 39 34.30 -0.39 -5.34
C HIS A 39 34.80 -1.72 -5.93
N TRP A 40 35.36 -2.58 -5.09
CA TRP A 40 35.80 -3.92 -5.50
C TRP A 40 34.62 -4.78 -5.96
N GLU A 41 33.51 -4.78 -5.24
CA GLU A 41 32.30 -5.51 -5.63
C GLU A 41 31.75 -5.06 -6.98
N ARG A 42 31.70 -3.74 -7.22
CA ARG A 42 31.31 -3.20 -8.53
C ARG A 42 32.29 -3.63 -9.61
N ARG A 43 33.60 -3.56 -9.35
CA ARG A 43 34.61 -3.97 -10.32
C ARG A 43 34.52 -5.45 -10.66
N ILE A 44 34.25 -6.31 -9.69
CA ILE A 44 34.06 -7.75 -9.91
C ILE A 44 32.84 -7.98 -10.82
N LYS A 45 31.74 -7.27 -10.57
CA LYS A 45 30.54 -7.32 -11.43
C LYS A 45 30.83 -6.86 -12.85
N ASP A 46 31.56 -5.75 -13.01
CA ASP A 46 31.91 -5.20 -14.33
C ASP A 46 32.82 -6.14 -15.13
N LEU A 47 33.64 -6.94 -14.44
CA LEU A 47 34.48 -7.99 -15.03
C LEU A 47 33.72 -9.29 -15.34
N GLY A 48 32.39 -9.31 -15.18
CA GLY A 48 31.55 -10.48 -15.42
C GLY A 48 31.50 -11.48 -14.27
N GLY A 49 31.96 -11.09 -13.07
CA GLY A 49 31.91 -11.91 -11.87
C GLY A 49 30.56 -11.86 -11.13
N PRO A 50 30.44 -12.59 -10.00
CA PRO A 50 29.22 -12.65 -9.20
C PRO A 50 28.81 -11.27 -8.63
N ASP A 51 27.50 -11.02 -8.56
CA ASP A 51 26.94 -9.81 -7.96
C ASP A 51 26.84 -9.94 -6.43
N PHE A 52 27.92 -9.57 -5.74
CA PHE A 52 27.97 -9.55 -4.28
C PHE A 52 27.07 -8.48 -3.65
N ALA A 53 26.69 -7.43 -4.38
CA ALA A 53 25.83 -6.38 -3.85
C ALA A 53 24.37 -6.84 -3.74
N ARG A 54 23.91 -7.71 -4.65
CA ARG A 54 22.54 -8.25 -4.63
C ARG A 54 22.25 -9.13 -3.42
N ASN A 55 23.24 -9.90 -2.98
CA ASN A 55 23.11 -10.83 -1.85
C ASN A 55 23.69 -10.28 -0.55
N ALA A 56 24.11 -9.00 -0.54
CA ALA A 56 24.66 -8.39 0.66
C ALA A 56 23.56 -8.26 1.71
N ALA A 57 23.78 -8.87 2.88
CA ALA A 57 22.97 -8.56 4.05
C ALA A 57 23.07 -7.06 4.36
N PRO A 58 21.99 -6.43 4.89
CA PRO A 58 22.09 -5.07 5.40
C PRO A 58 23.25 -4.97 6.39
N VAL A 59 23.96 -3.86 6.35
CA VAL A 59 25.10 -3.63 7.26
C VAL A 59 24.53 -3.53 8.67
N THR A 60 24.75 -4.59 9.44
CA THR A 60 24.24 -4.74 10.81
C THR A 60 25.44 -4.76 11.75
N ASP A 61 25.31 -4.08 12.88
CA ASP A 61 26.33 -4.09 13.94
C ASP A 61 26.34 -5.44 14.69
N SER A 62 27.31 -5.68 15.57
CA SER A 62 27.35 -6.89 16.42
C SER A 62 26.08 -7.09 17.24
N ASP A 63 25.42 -5.99 17.58
CA ASP A 63 24.20 -5.96 18.41
C ASP A 63 22.94 -6.27 17.61
N GLY A 64 23.07 -6.64 16.33
CA GLY A 64 21.92 -6.96 15.47
C GLY A 64 21.14 -5.73 15.01
N THR A 65 21.53 -4.51 15.42
CA THR A 65 20.90 -3.28 14.95
C THR A 65 21.40 -2.91 13.55
N ILE A 66 20.46 -2.60 12.65
CA ILE A 66 20.78 -2.06 11.33
C ILE A 66 21.55 -0.76 11.53
N VAL A 67 22.71 -0.64 10.89
CA VAL A 67 23.55 0.54 11.03
C VAL A 67 22.88 1.70 10.33
N ALA A 68 22.26 2.58 11.13
CA ALA A 68 21.61 3.79 10.65
C ALA A 68 22.66 4.74 10.06
N GLY A 69 22.44 5.15 8.82
CA GLY A 69 23.41 5.91 8.06
C GLY A 69 22.74 6.79 7.02
N SER A 70 23.08 8.07 7.04
CA SER A 70 22.66 9.02 6.02
C SER A 70 23.47 8.82 4.74
N LYS A 71 22.80 8.69 3.60
CA LYS A 71 23.40 8.89 2.26
C LYS A 71 24.70 8.08 1.99
N GLY A 72 24.84 6.89 2.60
CA GLY A 72 25.98 5.99 2.40
C GLY A 72 27.18 6.20 3.34
N TYR A 73 26.98 6.89 4.46
CA TYR A 73 27.91 6.94 5.59
C TYR A 73 27.25 6.28 6.81
N TYR A 74 27.99 5.43 7.50
CA TYR A 74 27.50 4.58 8.57
C TYR A 74 28.13 4.98 9.92
N TYR A 75 27.38 4.88 11.00
CA TYR A 75 27.89 5.13 12.36
C TYR A 75 27.83 3.83 13.17
N PHE A 76 28.98 3.31 13.58
CA PHE A 76 29.09 2.01 14.27
C PHE A 76 29.29 2.20 15.79
N GLY A 77 28.73 1.30 16.60
CA GLY A 77 28.94 1.25 18.05
C GLY A 77 28.85 2.62 18.75
N ALA A 78 29.93 2.99 19.46
CA ALA A 78 30.02 4.22 20.23
C ALA A 78 29.86 5.50 19.37
N ALA A 79 30.14 5.44 18.06
CA ALA A 79 30.01 6.60 17.18
C ALA A 79 28.56 7.10 17.06
N ARG A 80 27.57 6.22 17.28
CA ARG A 80 26.15 6.60 17.30
C ARG A 80 25.77 7.42 18.53
N LYS A 81 26.51 7.27 19.63
CA LYS A 81 26.26 7.94 20.91
C LYS A 81 26.87 9.35 20.95
N LEU A 82 27.67 9.73 19.96
CA LEU A 82 28.22 11.08 19.87
C LEU A 82 27.07 12.10 19.76
N PRO A 83 27.10 13.23 20.51
CA PRO A 83 25.97 14.15 20.58
C PRO A 83 25.46 14.60 19.21
N SER A 84 26.37 15.05 18.34
CA SER A 84 26.05 15.51 16.98
C SER A 84 25.46 14.41 16.09
N VAL A 85 25.92 13.17 16.25
CA VAL A 85 25.45 12.03 15.45
C VAL A 85 24.09 11.56 15.95
N LYS A 86 23.91 11.52 17.27
CA LYS A 86 22.64 11.16 17.90
C LYS A 86 21.52 12.09 17.47
N GLU A 87 21.76 13.41 17.50
CA GLU A 87 20.80 14.41 17.04
C GLU A 87 20.44 14.21 15.56
N LEU A 88 21.43 13.94 14.71
CA LEU A 88 21.20 13.65 13.30
C LEU A 88 20.32 12.41 13.11
N LEU A 89 20.63 11.32 13.82
CA LEU A 89 19.86 10.08 13.73
C LEU A 89 18.42 10.24 14.24
N GLU A 90 18.22 11.03 15.30
CA GLU A 90 16.90 11.33 15.83
C GLU A 90 16.08 12.19 14.87
N GLN A 91 16.67 13.23 14.28
CA GLN A 91 16.03 14.02 13.22
C GLN A 91 15.66 13.16 12.00
N GLN A 92 16.52 12.21 11.63
CA GLN A 92 16.22 11.28 10.54
C GLN A 92 15.09 10.32 10.90
N ALA A 93 15.08 9.77 12.12
CA ALA A 93 14.00 8.93 12.60
C ALA A 93 12.67 9.69 12.61
N GLN A 94 12.66 10.94 13.10
CA GLN A 94 11.50 11.83 13.07
C GLN A 94 11.01 12.07 11.64
N TYR A 95 11.92 12.41 10.71
CA TYR A 95 11.58 12.61 9.30
C TYR A 95 11.03 11.34 8.64
N GLU A 96 11.57 10.16 8.97
CA GLU A 96 11.07 8.88 8.48
C GLU A 96 9.69 8.57 9.05
N GLU A 97 9.44 8.89 10.32
CA GLU A 97 8.13 8.78 10.96
C GLU A 97 7.09 9.70 10.32
N GLU A 98 7.44 10.96 10.07
CA GLU A 98 6.59 11.92 9.35
C GLU A 98 6.27 11.44 7.93
N LYS A 99 7.23 10.78 7.27
CA LYS A 99 7.07 10.24 5.92
C LYS A 99 6.39 8.88 5.86
N LYS A 100 6.05 8.25 6.98
CA LYS A 100 5.31 6.98 6.97
C LYS A 100 4.02 7.21 6.20
N LYS A 101 3.96 6.65 4.99
CA LYS A 101 2.78 6.73 4.13
C LYS A 101 1.63 6.06 4.86
N VAL A 102 0.43 6.63 4.71
CA VAL A 102 -0.81 6.04 5.21
C VAL A 102 -0.84 4.59 4.76
N THR A 103 -0.90 3.68 5.72
CA THR A 103 -0.90 2.24 5.41
C THR A 103 -2.21 1.89 4.71
N SER A 104 -2.21 0.85 3.87
CA SER A 104 -3.44 0.43 3.18
C SER A 104 -4.59 0.13 4.16
N SER A 105 -4.30 -0.46 5.33
CA SER A 105 -5.29 -0.70 6.37
C SER A 105 -5.83 0.58 7.02
N GLU A 106 -5.01 1.63 7.09
CA GLU A 106 -5.43 2.94 7.56
C GLU A 106 -6.23 3.69 6.49
N LEU A 107 -5.91 3.51 5.21
CA LEU A 107 -6.76 3.98 4.11
C LEU A 107 -8.12 3.29 4.16
N TYR A 108 -8.18 1.96 4.30
CA TYR A 108 -9.44 1.23 4.41
C TYR A 108 -10.27 1.63 5.64
N ARG A 109 -9.62 2.03 6.73
CA ARG A 109 -10.31 2.58 7.91
C ARG A 109 -10.94 3.96 7.68
N ARG A 110 -10.47 4.71 6.67
CA ARG A 110 -11.01 6.02 6.27
C ARG A 110 -12.07 5.90 5.18
N VAL A 111 -12.35 4.69 4.70
CA VAL A 111 -13.41 4.44 3.71
C VAL A 111 -14.73 4.32 4.45
N ASP A 112 -15.57 5.34 4.31
CA ASP A 112 -16.88 5.39 4.95
C ASP A 112 -17.98 4.77 4.07
N ALA A 113 -19.17 4.57 4.64
CA ALA A 113 -20.34 4.05 3.92
C ALA A 113 -20.69 4.86 2.65
N ASP A 114 -20.37 6.15 2.67
CA ASP A 114 -20.54 7.07 1.53
C ASP A 114 -19.72 6.63 0.30
N TYR A 115 -18.53 6.04 0.49
CA TYR A 115 -17.72 5.52 -0.61
C TYR A 115 -18.41 4.38 -1.36
N TYR A 116 -19.26 3.61 -0.66
CA TYR A 116 -20.04 2.52 -1.23
C TYR A 116 -21.44 2.96 -1.67
N GLY A 117 -21.76 4.26 -1.61
CA GLY A 117 -23.04 4.80 -2.07
C GLY A 117 -24.23 4.48 -1.16
N PHE A 118 -24.01 4.02 0.07
CA PHE A 118 -25.11 3.65 0.98
C PHE A 118 -26.00 4.83 1.40
N ARG A 119 -25.62 6.08 1.10
CA ARG A 119 -26.41 7.30 1.39
C ARG A 119 -26.94 8.01 0.14
N ASP A 120 -26.64 7.50 -1.05
CA ASP A 120 -27.06 8.14 -2.31
C ASP A 120 -28.58 8.01 -2.56
N GLU A 121 -29.24 7.04 -1.92
CA GLU A 121 -30.70 6.88 -1.98
C GLU A 121 -31.46 7.87 -1.06
N ASP A 122 -30.79 8.40 -0.03
CA ASP A 122 -31.41 9.23 1.01
C ASP A 122 -31.48 10.73 0.64
N ASP A 123 -30.76 11.19 -0.40
CA ASP A 123 -30.70 12.60 -0.80
C ASP A 123 -31.92 13.07 -1.61
N GLY A 124 -32.76 12.12 -2.07
CA GLY A 124 -33.95 12.37 -2.86
C GLY A 124 -33.70 12.87 -4.30
N ILE A 125 -32.45 13.00 -4.72
CA ILE A 125 -32.08 13.42 -6.09
C ILE A 125 -32.44 12.32 -7.08
N LEU A 126 -32.18 11.06 -6.70
CA LEU A 126 -32.41 9.89 -7.55
C LEU A 126 -33.88 9.78 -8.00
N VAL A 127 -34.83 10.00 -7.08
CA VAL A 127 -36.27 9.91 -7.34
C VAL A 127 -36.74 10.88 -8.44
N GLY A 128 -36.17 12.09 -8.49
CA GLY A 128 -36.49 13.07 -9.53
C GLY A 128 -36.01 12.62 -10.91
N LEU A 129 -34.76 12.14 -10.98
CA LEU A 129 -34.15 11.65 -12.21
C LEU A 129 -34.85 10.39 -12.74
N GLU A 130 -35.24 9.47 -11.87
CA GLU A 130 -35.97 8.26 -12.21
C GLU A 130 -37.32 8.58 -12.85
N LYS A 131 -38.11 9.50 -12.27
CA LYS A 131 -39.41 9.91 -12.84
C LYS A 131 -39.28 10.54 -14.22
N GLU A 132 -38.24 11.33 -14.47
CA GLU A 132 -38.00 11.89 -15.80
C GLU A 132 -37.59 10.81 -16.81
N ALA A 133 -36.71 9.89 -16.40
CA ALA A 133 -36.27 8.77 -17.22
C ALA A 133 -37.44 7.83 -17.56
N GLU A 134 -38.30 7.52 -16.58
CA GLU A 134 -39.50 6.70 -16.75
C GLU A 134 -40.46 7.32 -17.75
N LYS A 135 -40.75 8.62 -17.63
CA LYS A 135 -41.60 9.33 -18.61
C LYS A 135 -41.03 9.24 -20.02
N ARG A 136 -39.71 9.43 -20.18
CA ARG A 136 -39.04 9.33 -21.49
C ARG A 136 -39.10 7.91 -22.05
N ALA A 137 -38.86 6.90 -21.20
CA ALA A 137 -38.94 5.49 -21.60
C ALA A 137 -40.37 5.13 -22.02
N ARG A 138 -41.37 5.54 -21.24
CA ARG A 138 -42.79 5.31 -21.54
C ARG A 138 -43.19 5.94 -22.87
N LEU A 139 -42.77 7.18 -23.13
CA LEU A 139 -43.05 7.85 -24.41
C LEU A 139 -42.44 7.10 -25.60
N LYS A 140 -41.18 6.67 -25.49
CA LYS A 140 -40.54 5.86 -26.53
C LYS A 140 -41.28 4.55 -26.78
N LEU A 141 -41.70 3.88 -25.71
CA LEU A 141 -42.41 2.60 -25.78
C LEU A 141 -43.78 2.75 -26.45
N VAL A 142 -44.50 3.84 -26.13
CA VAL A 142 -45.76 4.20 -26.80
C VAL A 142 -45.53 4.50 -28.28
N GLU A 143 -44.51 5.27 -28.63
CA GLU A 143 -44.18 5.58 -30.03
C GLU A 143 -43.83 4.31 -30.84
N GLU A 144 -43.02 3.42 -30.26
CA GLU A 144 -42.70 2.11 -30.86
C GLU A 144 -43.95 1.23 -31.02
N PHE A 145 -44.87 1.26 -30.06
CA PHE A 145 -46.13 0.51 -30.12
C PHE A 145 -47.05 1.05 -31.22
N GLU A 146 -47.22 2.37 -31.32
CA GLU A 146 -48.04 3.01 -32.36
C GLU A 146 -47.52 2.73 -33.77
N GLN A 147 -46.19 2.69 -33.96
CA GLN A 147 -45.59 2.30 -35.24
C GLN A 147 -45.89 0.84 -35.63
N LYS A 148 -45.92 -0.07 -34.66
CA LYS A 148 -46.21 -1.50 -34.90
C LYS A 148 -47.70 -1.81 -35.01
N HIS A 149 -48.55 -1.05 -34.33
CA HIS A 149 -50.00 -1.28 -34.23
C HIS A 149 -50.79 0.02 -34.49
N PRO A 150 -50.85 0.49 -35.75
CA PRO A 150 -51.57 1.72 -36.09
C PRO A 150 -53.07 1.58 -35.81
N GLY A 151 -53.61 2.48 -34.98
CA GLY A 151 -55.04 2.58 -34.68
C GLY A 151 -55.53 1.80 -33.46
N VAL A 152 -54.66 1.05 -32.78
CA VAL A 152 -54.95 0.41 -31.48
C VAL A 152 -54.44 1.32 -30.37
N LYS A 153 -55.31 1.79 -29.49
CA LYS A 153 -54.87 2.56 -28.32
C LYS A 153 -54.25 1.60 -27.29
N PRO A 154 -53.02 1.87 -26.80
CA PRO A 154 -52.49 1.10 -25.68
C PRO A 154 -53.37 1.37 -24.45
N GLU A 155 -53.92 0.32 -23.85
CA GLU A 155 -54.48 0.41 -22.49
C GLU A 155 -53.33 0.75 -21.54
N MET A 156 -53.41 1.93 -20.91
CA MET A 156 -52.48 2.35 -19.87
C MET A 156 -53.18 2.12 -18.55
N ASP A 157 -52.91 0.97 -17.94
CA ASP A 157 -53.41 0.64 -16.61
C ASP A 157 -52.93 1.71 -15.63
N HIS A 158 -53.89 2.42 -15.05
CA HIS A 158 -53.66 3.32 -13.93
C HIS A 158 -53.36 2.49 -12.69
N GLU A 159 -52.23 2.80 -12.05
CA GLU A 159 -51.85 2.41 -10.68
C GLU A 159 -51.70 0.91 -10.43
N ASN A 160 -50.50 0.39 -10.69
CA ASN A 160 -49.93 -0.64 -9.83
C ASN A 160 -48.77 -0.03 -9.06
N ASP A 161 -49.06 0.38 -7.82
CA ASP A 161 -48.07 0.51 -6.76
C ASP A 161 -47.38 -0.86 -6.62
N PHE A 162 -46.12 -0.96 -7.02
CA PHE A 162 -45.32 -2.19 -6.93
C PHE A 162 -44.87 -2.40 -5.48
N GLY A 163 -45.83 -2.41 -4.57
CA GLY A 163 -45.70 -2.73 -3.16
C GLY A 163 -46.26 -4.12 -2.87
N GLY A 164 -45.74 -5.15 -3.53
CA GLY A 164 -46.21 -6.51 -3.32
C GLY A 164 -45.38 -7.53 -4.08
N VAL A 165 -44.40 -8.14 -3.40
CA VAL A 165 -43.76 -9.37 -3.88
C VAL A 165 -44.78 -10.50 -3.77
N GLU A 166 -45.69 -10.60 -4.72
CA GLU A 166 -46.44 -11.83 -4.94
C GLU A 166 -45.47 -12.88 -5.47
N LYS A 167 -45.36 -14.00 -4.75
CA LYS A 167 -44.58 -15.15 -5.15
C LYS A 167 -45.12 -15.66 -6.49
N ALA A 168 -44.40 -15.34 -7.57
CA ALA A 168 -44.59 -15.98 -8.86
C ALA A 168 -44.33 -17.49 -8.70
N SER A 169 -45.42 -18.24 -8.57
CA SER A 169 -45.40 -19.70 -8.62
C SER A 169 -45.21 -20.14 -10.08
N GLY A 170 -44.18 -20.94 -10.34
CA GLY A 170 -44.11 -21.76 -11.56
C GLY A 170 -42.87 -21.64 -12.46
N GLY A 171 -41.85 -20.85 -12.12
CA GLY A 171 -40.57 -20.84 -12.84
C GLY A 171 -39.49 -21.62 -12.09
N GLU A 172 -39.00 -22.73 -12.64
CA GLU A 172 -37.82 -23.43 -12.12
C GLU A 172 -36.61 -22.48 -12.16
N PHE A 173 -36.14 -22.06 -10.99
CA PHE A 173 -34.95 -21.21 -10.85
C PHE A 173 -33.72 -21.99 -11.33
N ARG A 174 -33.09 -21.55 -12.42
CA ARG A 174 -31.83 -22.11 -12.94
C ARG A 174 -30.66 -21.21 -12.55
N SER A 175 -29.88 -21.62 -11.56
CA SER A 175 -28.57 -21.00 -11.29
C SER A 175 -27.45 -21.78 -12.00
N TYR A 176 -26.56 -21.05 -12.66
CA TYR A 176 -25.33 -21.61 -13.25
C TYR A 176 -24.18 -21.69 -12.22
N VAL A 177 -24.42 -21.22 -10.99
CA VAL A 177 -23.48 -21.29 -9.87
C VAL A 177 -24.06 -22.25 -8.84
N ARG A 178 -23.23 -23.20 -8.38
CA ARG A 178 -23.58 -24.18 -7.36
C ARG A 178 -23.85 -23.46 -6.05
N LEU A 179 -25.08 -23.52 -5.56
CA LEU A 179 -25.43 -23.05 -4.22
C LEU A 179 -25.03 -24.12 -3.19
N PRO A 180 -24.55 -23.72 -2.00
CA PRO A 180 -24.32 -24.64 -0.90
C PRO A 180 -25.65 -25.24 -0.44
N GLU A 181 -25.71 -26.56 -0.28
CA GLU A 181 -26.92 -27.20 0.24
C GLU A 181 -26.93 -27.23 1.77
N ALA A 182 -28.11 -27.36 2.38
CA ALA A 182 -28.26 -27.43 3.83
C ALA A 182 -27.55 -28.65 4.46
N SER A 183 -27.14 -29.63 3.65
CA SER A 183 -26.31 -30.77 4.05
C SER A 183 -24.81 -30.45 4.14
N ASP A 184 -24.39 -29.29 3.64
CA ASP A 184 -22.99 -28.84 3.68
C ASP A 184 -22.66 -28.06 4.98
N LEU A 185 -23.60 -27.98 5.92
CA LEU A 185 -23.46 -27.42 7.27
C LEU A 185 -23.44 -28.49 8.36
#